data_AF-A0A448WI93-F1
#
_entry.id   AF-A0A448WI93-F1
#
_cell.length_a   1.000
_cell.length_b   1.000
_cell.length_c   1.000
_cell.angle_alpha   90.00
_cell.angle_beta   90.00
_cell.angle_gamma   90.00
#
_symmetry.space_group_name_H-M   'P 1'
#
loop_
_entity.id
_entity.type
_entity.pdbx_description
1 polymer ?
#
loop_
_entity_poly.entity_id
_entity_poly.type
_entity_poly.pdbx_seq_one_letter_code
_entity_poly.pdbx_strand_id
1 'polypeptide(L)'
;MNKADGKHPINVEGLDHPDDCARLISSLTREVEKLQSTKMENLAAIANTAIPTEKQDEFSPQKDENDIPLPKEDMLVLEETNRQLTKKLEEKNAEIKELKDQIKMFKEKEEANKINPATEFELRKQIASLTETNEKLTENYQSEVVLRKKYYNMMEDMKGKIRVYCRVRPISSSEIEKNCRIAVSFPDIYTLQIDSGKAIKEYQFDRVFDQSSSQSDVFEDTAMLIQSAVDGFNVCVFAYGQTGSGKTHTLIGSESNPGLAPRCFSQLFTVINDKAFL
;
A
#
# COMPACT_ATOMS: atom_id res chain seq x y z
N MET A 1 8.67 62.55 0.20
CA MET A 1 8.01 61.70 1.21
C MET A 1 6.91 60.93 0.48
N ASN A 2 7.25 59.79 -0.13
CA ASN A 2 6.30 58.93 -0.85
C ASN A 2 6.12 57.65 -0.03
N LYS A 3 4.92 57.47 0.50
CA LYS A 3 4.32 56.22 0.98
C LYS A 3 2.87 56.31 0.51
N ALA A 4 2.37 55.47 -0.39
CA ALA A 4 2.15 54.02 -0.35
C ALA A 4 0.63 53.85 -0.42
N ASP A 5 0.16 53.10 -1.41
CA ASP A 5 -1.13 52.38 -1.54
C ASP A 5 -1.32 52.16 -3.05
N GLY A 6 -1.49 50.96 -3.61
CA GLY A 6 -1.70 49.64 -3.07
C GLY A 6 -2.18 48.79 -4.26
N LYS A 7 -1.24 48.34 -5.13
CA LYS A 7 -1.50 47.23 -6.06
C LYS A 7 -0.88 46.00 -5.40
N HIS A 8 -1.71 45.24 -4.69
CA HIS A 8 -1.37 43.89 -4.27
C HIS A 8 -0.97 43.08 -5.51
N PRO A 9 0.15 42.34 -5.48
CA PRO A 9 0.39 41.31 -6.49
C PRO A 9 -0.73 40.29 -6.37
N ILE A 10 -1.42 40.02 -7.47
CA ILE A 10 -2.45 38.98 -7.49
C ILE A 10 -1.71 37.66 -7.25
N ASN A 11 -2.01 37.03 -6.12
CA ASN A 11 -1.46 35.74 -5.74
C ASN A 11 -1.97 34.68 -6.73
N VAL A 12 -1.05 34.13 -7.53
CA VAL A 12 -1.27 33.07 -8.51
C VAL A 12 -0.75 31.71 -8.02
N GLU A 13 -0.53 31.55 -6.71
CA GLU A 13 -0.33 30.23 -6.11
C GLU A 13 -1.63 29.42 -6.19
N GLY A 14 -1.74 28.54 -7.18
CA GLY A 14 -2.83 27.56 -7.27
C GLY A 14 -3.30 27.14 -8.67
N LEU A 15 -2.68 27.59 -9.77
CA LEU A 15 -3.06 27.20 -11.13
C LEU A 15 -2.16 26.07 -11.66
N ASP A 16 -2.30 24.86 -11.10
CA ASP A 16 -1.51 23.68 -11.48
C ASP A 16 -2.15 22.83 -12.60
N HIS A 17 -3.37 23.14 -13.05
CA HIS A 17 -4.13 22.33 -14.00
C HIS A 17 -4.50 23.10 -15.30
N PRO A 18 -4.26 22.54 -16.50
CA PRO A 18 -4.52 23.22 -17.78
C PRO A 18 -5.99 23.61 -18.02
N ASP A 19 -6.93 22.88 -17.40
CA ASP A 19 -8.37 23.18 -17.47
C ASP A 19 -8.75 24.46 -16.70
N ASP A 20 -8.05 24.79 -15.62
CA ASP A 20 -8.32 26.00 -14.83
C ASP A 20 -7.83 27.25 -15.55
N CYS A 21 -6.67 27.17 -16.22
CA CYS A 21 -6.18 28.21 -17.12
C CYS A 21 -7.10 28.43 -18.33
N ALA A 22 -7.66 27.36 -18.92
CA ALA A 22 -8.60 27.47 -20.04
C ALA A 22 -9.92 28.14 -19.64
N ARG A 23 -10.44 27.85 -18.44
CA ARG A 23 -11.62 28.52 -17.87
C ARG A 23 -11.33 30.00 -17.59
N LEU A 24 -10.16 30.33 -17.06
CA LEU A 24 -9.78 31.72 -16.79
C LEU A 24 -9.66 32.52 -18.10
N ILE A 25 -9.04 31.97 -19.14
CA ILE A 25 -8.93 32.61 -20.46
C ILE A 25 -10.31 32.86 -21.08
N SER A 26 -11.23 31.89 -21.01
CA SER A 26 -12.58 32.08 -21.56
C SER A 26 -13.36 33.17 -20.78
N SER A 27 -13.20 33.22 -19.46
CA SER A 27 -13.75 34.30 -18.63
C SER A 27 -13.17 35.67 -18.98
N LEU A 28 -11.84 35.79 -19.08
CA LEU A 28 -11.13 37.03 -19.43
C LEU A 28 -11.44 37.47 -20.86
N THR A 29 -11.57 36.54 -21.81
CA THR A 29 -11.93 36.83 -23.21
C THR A 29 -13.34 37.42 -23.29
N ARG A 30 -14.29 36.83 -22.56
CA ARG A 30 -15.67 37.33 -22.47
C ARG A 30 -15.74 38.70 -21.80
N GLU A 31 -14.87 38.97 -20.83
CA GLU A 31 -14.76 40.26 -20.17
C GLU A 31 -14.16 41.33 -21.11
N VAL A 32 -13.15 40.96 -21.90
CA VAL A 32 -12.58 41.79 -22.98
C VAL A 32 -13.62 42.13 -24.05
N GLU A 33 -14.41 41.15 -24.49
CA GLU A 33 -15.50 41.36 -25.47
C GLU A 33 -16.56 42.34 -24.93
N LYS A 34 -16.95 42.19 -23.66
CA LYS A 34 -17.86 43.14 -22.98
C LYS A 34 -17.28 44.55 -22.94
N LEU A 35 -16.01 44.69 -22.54
CA LEU A 35 -15.33 45.99 -22.49
C LEU A 35 -15.20 46.64 -23.87
N GLN A 36 -14.96 45.84 -24.93
CA GLN A 36 -14.95 46.30 -26.32
C GLN A 36 -16.32 46.77 -26.79
N SER A 37 -17.39 46.04 -26.43
CA SER A 37 -18.78 46.42 -26.74
C SER A 37 -19.16 47.74 -26.07
N THR A 38 -18.89 47.89 -24.77
CA THR A 38 -19.17 49.14 -24.05
C THR A 38 -18.35 50.32 -24.58
N LYS A 39 -17.10 50.09 -25.01
CA LYS A 39 -16.29 51.12 -25.67
C LYS A 39 -16.90 51.56 -27.01
N MET A 40 -17.40 50.61 -27.81
CA MET A 40 -18.07 50.91 -29.09
C MET A 40 -19.36 51.70 -28.88
N GLU A 41 -20.16 51.34 -27.87
CA GLU A 41 -21.38 52.07 -27.49
C GLU A 41 -21.06 53.50 -27.04
N ASN A 42 -20.01 53.70 -26.23
CA ASN A 42 -19.57 55.03 -25.80
C ASN A 42 -19.00 55.87 -26.95
N LEU A 43 -18.24 55.27 -27.88
CA LEU A 43 -17.75 55.94 -29.09
C LEU A 43 -18.91 56.40 -30.00
N ALA A 44 -19.96 55.58 -30.11
CA ALA A 44 -21.17 55.93 -30.85
C ALA A 44 -21.93 57.08 -30.17
N ALA A 45 -21.98 57.13 -28.83
CA ALA A 45 -22.59 58.22 -28.08
C ALA A 45 -21.84 59.56 -28.24
N ILE A 46 -20.50 59.53 -28.29
CA ILE A 46 -19.65 60.70 -28.56
C ILE A 46 -19.82 61.20 -29.99
N ALA A 47 -19.90 60.28 -30.97
CA ALA A 47 -20.15 60.65 -32.37
C ALA A 47 -21.50 61.35 -32.57
N ASN A 48 -22.52 60.96 -31.79
CA ASN A 48 -23.88 61.53 -31.85
C ASN A 48 -24.03 62.89 -31.14
N THR A 49 -23.04 63.33 -30.35
CA THR A 49 -23.04 64.66 -29.69
C THR A 49 -22.27 65.73 -30.46
N ALA A 50 -21.58 65.37 -31.55
CA ALA A 50 -20.93 66.31 -32.46
C ALA A 50 -21.83 66.61 -33.69
N ILE A 51 -22.60 67.71 -33.61
CA ILE A 51 -23.25 68.52 -34.67
C ILE A 51 -23.92 67.76 -35.85
N PRO A 52 -25.24 67.89 -36.08
CA PRO A 52 -25.89 67.36 -37.28
C PRO A 52 -25.56 68.22 -38.51
N THR A 53 -25.06 67.60 -39.57
CA THR A 53 -24.96 68.22 -40.89
C THR A 53 -26.31 68.11 -41.60
N GLU A 54 -27.03 69.23 -41.68
CA GLU A 54 -28.20 69.38 -42.52
C GLU A 54 -27.86 69.36 -44.03
N LYS A 55 -28.88 68.95 -44.78
CA LYS A 55 -28.98 68.81 -46.23
C LYS A 55 -28.98 70.20 -46.92
N GLN A 56 -28.35 70.30 -48.10
CA GLN A 56 -28.70 71.25 -49.18
C GLN A 56 -29.95 70.69 -49.90
N ASP A 57 -31.01 71.38 -50.35
CA ASP A 57 -31.44 72.77 -50.57
C ASP A 57 -32.97 72.82 -50.25
N GLU A 58 -33.70 73.92 -49.98
CA GLU A 58 -33.84 75.20 -50.69
C GLU A 58 -34.35 76.32 -49.74
N PHE A 59 -33.89 77.56 -49.97
CA PHE A 59 -34.53 78.86 -49.69
C PHE A 59 -34.88 79.29 -48.22
N SER A 60 -33.97 80.09 -47.63
CA SER A 60 -34.06 81.29 -46.75
C SER A 60 -35.40 81.78 -46.10
N PRO A 61 -35.36 82.72 -45.11
CA PRO A 61 -34.85 82.63 -43.73
C PRO A 61 -35.88 83.16 -42.68
N GLN A 62 -35.74 82.82 -41.38
CA GLN A 62 -35.80 83.77 -40.23
C GLN A 62 -35.86 83.08 -38.84
N LYS A 63 -34.85 83.42 -38.02
CA LYS A 63 -34.85 83.82 -36.60
C LYS A 63 -35.55 82.95 -35.54
N ASP A 64 -34.82 82.40 -34.57
CA ASP A 64 -34.30 83.10 -33.38
C ASP A 64 -33.45 82.14 -32.52
N GLU A 65 -32.37 82.69 -31.92
CA GLU A 65 -31.50 82.07 -30.93
C GLU A 65 -32.22 81.91 -29.58
N ASN A 66 -32.01 80.78 -28.91
CA ASN A 66 -31.90 80.72 -27.45
C ASN A 66 -31.10 79.47 -27.01
N ASP A 67 -30.04 79.74 -26.23
CA ASP A 67 -29.07 78.82 -25.67
C ASP A 67 -29.66 77.64 -24.89
N ILE A 68 -29.13 76.43 -25.12
CA ILE A 68 -29.26 75.29 -24.21
C ILE A 68 -27.85 75.00 -23.65
N PRO A 69 -27.64 74.93 -22.33
CA PRO A 69 -26.31 74.75 -21.74
C PRO A 69 -25.73 73.35 -22.06
N LEU A 70 -24.54 73.28 -22.66
CA LEU A 70 -23.80 72.01 -22.84
C LEU A 70 -23.29 71.46 -21.49
N PRO A 71 -23.55 70.17 -21.14
CA PRO A 71 -22.92 69.51 -19.99
C PRO A 71 -21.46 69.14 -20.33
N LYS A 72 -20.54 70.10 -20.21
CA LYS A 72 -19.10 69.88 -20.45
C LYS A 72 -18.44 68.95 -19.44
N GLU A 73 -19.00 68.84 -18.23
CA GLU A 73 -18.47 68.00 -17.16
C GLU A 73 -18.67 66.50 -17.45
N ASP A 74 -19.81 66.10 -17.99
CA ASP A 74 -20.11 64.69 -18.32
C ASP A 74 -19.21 64.15 -19.45
N MET A 75 -18.84 64.99 -20.41
CA MET A 75 -17.96 64.61 -21.52
C MET A 75 -16.51 64.38 -21.08
N LEU A 76 -16.00 65.18 -20.14
CA LEU A 76 -14.66 64.99 -19.56
C LEU A 76 -14.58 63.71 -18.72
N VAL A 77 -15.65 63.40 -17.96
CA VAL A 77 -15.75 62.14 -17.21
C VAL A 77 -15.81 60.93 -18.16
N LEU A 78 -16.49 61.07 -19.31
CA LEU A 78 -16.56 60.02 -20.33
C LEU A 78 -15.22 59.78 -21.05
N GLU A 79 -14.45 60.83 -21.33
CA GLU A 79 -13.11 60.70 -21.91
C GLU A 79 -12.13 60.01 -20.94
N GLU A 80 -12.14 60.41 -19.66
CA GLU A 80 -11.25 59.80 -18.67
C GLU A 80 -11.63 58.34 -18.40
N THR A 81 -12.92 58.00 -18.34
CA THR A 81 -13.38 56.61 -18.24
C THR A 81 -12.99 55.79 -19.46
N ASN A 82 -13.08 56.33 -20.68
CA ASN A 82 -12.61 55.65 -21.89
C ASN A 82 -11.10 55.41 -21.86
N ARG A 83 -10.31 56.38 -21.38
CA ARG A 83 -8.85 56.22 -21.23
C ARG A 83 -8.49 55.15 -20.20
N GLN A 84 -9.25 55.06 -19.11
CA GLN A 84 -9.06 54.01 -18.10
C GLN A 84 -9.45 52.63 -18.65
N LEU A 85 -10.52 52.54 -19.44
CA LEU A 85 -10.95 51.31 -20.09
C LEU A 85 -9.94 50.82 -21.13
N THR A 86 -9.35 51.70 -21.94
CA THR A 86 -8.30 51.29 -22.91
C THR A 86 -7.07 50.76 -22.22
N LYS A 87 -6.65 51.39 -21.11
CA LYS A 87 -5.52 50.89 -20.32
C LYS A 87 -5.82 49.52 -19.70
N LYS A 88 -7.01 49.32 -19.13
CA LYS A 88 -7.44 48.01 -18.60
C LYS A 88 -7.52 46.95 -19.70
N LEU A 89 -7.95 47.32 -20.91
CA LEU A 89 -8.02 46.44 -22.07
C LEU A 89 -6.62 45.98 -22.51
N GLU A 90 -5.65 46.89 -22.53
CA GLU A 90 -4.25 46.56 -22.84
C GLU A 90 -3.63 45.64 -21.77
N GLU A 91 -3.85 45.94 -20.48
CA GLU A 91 -3.41 45.11 -19.35
C GLU A 91 -3.99 43.69 -19.47
N LYS A 92 -5.29 43.56 -19.73
CA LYS A 92 -5.97 42.25 -19.88
C LYS A 92 -5.52 41.48 -21.13
N ASN A 93 -5.26 42.17 -22.24
CA ASN A 93 -4.75 41.54 -23.45
C ASN A 93 -3.31 41.02 -23.28
N ALA A 94 -2.48 41.71 -22.52
CA ALA A 94 -1.15 41.23 -22.16
C ALA A 94 -1.24 39.96 -21.29
N GLU A 95 -2.14 39.97 -20.30
CA GLU A 95 -2.39 38.83 -19.40
C GLU A 95 -2.88 37.59 -20.18
N ILE A 96 -3.77 37.77 -21.17
CA ILE A 96 -4.23 36.70 -22.07
C ILE A 96 -3.09 36.14 -22.91
N LYS A 97 -2.18 36.99 -23.40
CA LYS A 97 -1.04 36.56 -24.21
C LYS A 97 -0.09 35.67 -23.41
N GLU A 98 0.23 36.08 -22.19
CA GLU A 98 1.12 35.34 -21.30
C GLU A 98 0.53 33.98 -20.89
N LEU A 99 -0.77 33.94 -20.56
CA LEU A 99 -1.48 32.68 -20.29
C LEU A 99 -1.52 31.74 -21.52
N LYS A 100 -1.66 32.29 -22.73
CA LYS A 100 -1.61 31.50 -23.98
C LYS A 100 -0.24 30.87 -24.20
N ASP A 101 0.83 31.62 -23.95
CA ASP A 101 2.21 31.12 -24.10
C ASP A 101 2.51 30.03 -23.05
N GLN A 102 2.05 30.20 -21.82
CA GLN A 102 2.16 29.15 -20.78
C GLN A 102 1.41 27.87 -21.18
N ILE A 103 0.16 27.97 -21.67
CA ILE A 103 -0.60 26.80 -22.14
C ILE A 103 0.13 26.08 -23.28
N LYS A 104 0.76 26.82 -24.20
CA LYS A 104 1.52 26.23 -25.29
C LYS A 104 2.70 25.40 -24.76
N MET A 105 3.46 25.95 -23.81
CA MET A 105 4.57 25.24 -23.17
C MET A 105 4.10 24.00 -22.39
N PHE A 106 2.96 24.08 -21.69
CA PHE A 106 2.40 22.93 -20.98
C PHE A 106 1.95 21.82 -21.94
N LYS A 107 1.31 22.17 -23.06
CA LYS A 107 0.92 21.19 -24.10
C LYS A 107 2.11 20.48 -24.72
N GLU A 108 3.18 21.22 -25.03
CA GLU A 108 4.41 20.63 -25.57
C GLU A 108 5.09 19.68 -24.57
N LYS A 109 5.09 20.02 -23.27
CA LYS A 109 5.57 19.12 -22.20
C LYS A 109 4.70 17.88 -22.03
N GLU A 110 3.37 18.02 -22.14
CA GLU A 110 2.42 16.90 -22.06
C GLU A 110 2.62 15.92 -23.23
N GLU A 111 2.84 16.43 -24.44
CA GLU A 111 3.14 15.60 -25.61
C GLU A 111 4.49 14.88 -25.52
N ALA A 112 5.52 15.54 -24.99
CA ALA A 112 6.83 14.92 -24.76
C ALA A 112 6.80 13.80 -23.70
N ASN A 113 5.85 13.85 -22.76
CA ASN A 113 5.66 12.84 -21.71
C ASN A 113 4.64 11.74 -22.06
N LYS A 114 4.08 11.74 -23.28
CA LYS A 114 3.26 10.60 -23.74
C LYS A 114 4.16 9.37 -23.86
N ILE A 115 4.02 8.47 -22.90
CA ILE A 115 4.60 7.12 -22.97
C ILE A 115 4.24 6.55 -24.34
N ASN A 116 5.23 6.06 -25.09
CA ASN A 116 4.98 5.52 -26.42
C ASN A 116 3.88 4.45 -26.31
N PRO A 117 2.79 4.55 -27.10
CA PRO A 117 1.65 3.66 -26.99
C PRO A 117 2.02 2.18 -27.17
N ALA A 118 3.11 1.88 -27.90
CA ALA A 118 3.64 0.52 -28.02
C ALA A 118 4.20 -0.01 -26.68
N THR A 119 4.93 0.82 -25.93
CA THR A 119 5.43 0.45 -24.59
C THR A 119 4.30 0.33 -23.57
N GLU A 120 3.29 1.20 -23.61
CA GLU A 120 2.12 1.10 -22.73
C GLU A 120 1.34 -0.19 -22.99
N PHE A 121 1.16 -0.55 -24.26
CA PHE A 121 0.51 -1.79 -24.66
C PHE A 121 1.28 -3.03 -24.16
N GLU A 122 2.60 -3.05 -24.32
CA GLU A 122 3.44 -4.17 -23.86
C GLU A 122 3.43 -4.31 -22.34
N LEU A 123 3.50 -3.19 -21.60
CA LEU A 123 3.37 -3.16 -20.13
C LEU A 123 2.01 -3.66 -19.67
N ARG A 124 0.91 -3.22 -20.29
CA ARG A 124 -0.45 -3.70 -19.97
C ARG A 124 -0.59 -5.20 -20.21
N LYS A 125 0.00 -5.70 -21.31
CA LYS A 125 0.02 -7.14 -21.61
C LYS A 125 0.81 -7.94 -20.58
N GLN A 126 2.00 -7.44 -20.18
CA GLN A 126 2.78 -8.07 -19.12
C GLN A 126 2.04 -8.09 -17.79
N ILE A 127 1.44 -6.97 -17.37
CA ILE A 127 0.61 -6.88 -16.16
C ILE A 127 -0.52 -7.90 -16.21
N ALA A 128 -1.26 -7.98 -17.32
CA ALA A 128 -2.34 -8.95 -17.47
C ALA A 128 -1.85 -10.40 -17.31
N SER A 129 -0.73 -10.75 -17.96
CA SER A 129 -0.14 -12.10 -17.85
C SER A 129 0.38 -12.42 -16.44
N LEU A 130 0.97 -11.43 -15.75
CA LEU A 130 1.46 -11.58 -14.39
C LEU A 130 0.31 -11.72 -13.39
N THR A 131 -0.76 -10.95 -13.56
CA THR A 131 -1.96 -11.05 -12.73
C THR A 131 -2.60 -12.43 -12.86
N GLU A 132 -2.81 -12.92 -14.09
CA GLU A 132 -3.36 -14.27 -14.33
C GLU A 132 -2.48 -15.36 -13.70
N THR A 133 -1.15 -15.22 -13.84
CA THR A 133 -0.20 -16.16 -13.24
C THR A 133 -0.26 -16.12 -11.71
N ASN A 134 -0.36 -14.94 -11.12
CA ASN A 134 -0.48 -14.77 -9.67
C ASN A 134 -1.80 -15.30 -9.12
N GLU A 135 -2.92 -15.11 -9.83
CA GLU A 135 -4.21 -15.68 -9.46
C GLU A 135 -4.13 -17.21 -9.44
N LYS A 136 -3.58 -17.80 -10.50
CA LYS A 136 -3.39 -19.25 -10.59
C LYS A 136 -2.43 -19.79 -9.53
N LEU A 137 -1.33 -19.07 -9.26
CA LEU A 137 -0.40 -19.42 -8.18
C LEU A 137 -1.08 -19.37 -6.82
N THR A 138 -1.92 -18.36 -6.57
CA THR A 138 -2.68 -18.20 -5.34
C THR A 138 -3.68 -19.33 -5.16
N GLU A 139 -4.42 -19.70 -6.21
CA GLU A 139 -5.36 -20.82 -6.18
C GLU A 139 -4.64 -22.16 -5.94
N ASN A 140 -3.55 -22.41 -6.67
CA ASN A 140 -2.73 -23.60 -6.47
C ASN A 140 -2.20 -23.67 -5.04
N TYR A 141 -1.70 -22.55 -4.51
CA TYR A 141 -1.19 -22.45 -3.14
C TYR A 141 -2.28 -22.74 -2.11
N GLN A 142 -3.47 -22.14 -2.23
CA GLN A 142 -4.60 -22.41 -1.35
C GLN A 142 -5.00 -23.88 -1.38
N SER A 143 -5.07 -24.48 -2.57
CA SER A 143 -5.40 -25.89 -2.72
C SER A 143 -4.34 -26.81 -2.09
N GLU A 144 -3.05 -26.45 -2.22
CA GLU A 144 -1.94 -27.16 -1.58
C GLU A 144 -2.05 -27.10 -0.05
N VAL A 145 -2.32 -25.92 0.52
CA VAL A 145 -2.44 -25.77 1.98
C VAL A 145 -3.56 -26.64 2.54
N VAL A 146 -4.70 -26.71 1.85
CA VAL A 146 -5.82 -27.60 2.24
C VAL A 146 -5.41 -29.06 2.16
N LEU A 147 -4.75 -29.46 1.07
CA LEU A 147 -4.36 -30.83 0.83
C LEU A 147 -3.26 -31.29 1.81
N ARG A 148 -2.30 -30.42 2.12
CA ARG A 148 -1.25 -30.64 3.11
C ARG A 148 -1.85 -30.90 4.49
N LYS A 149 -2.78 -30.05 4.95
CA LYS A 149 -3.50 -30.28 6.22
C LYS A 149 -4.23 -31.62 6.23
N LYS A 150 -4.88 -31.98 5.12
CA LYS A 150 -5.59 -33.26 4.99
C LYS A 150 -4.63 -34.45 5.12
N TYR A 151 -3.55 -34.49 4.35
CA TYR A 151 -2.59 -35.59 4.41
C TYR A 151 -1.85 -35.66 5.74
N TYR A 152 -1.59 -34.51 6.34
CA TYR A 152 -0.97 -34.42 7.65
C TYR A 152 -1.81 -35.12 8.72
N ASN A 153 -3.10 -34.79 8.79
CA ASN A 153 -4.03 -35.41 9.73
C ASN A 153 -4.19 -36.91 9.45
N MET A 154 -4.26 -37.32 8.17
CA MET A 154 -4.31 -38.74 7.83
C MET A 154 -3.07 -39.49 8.31
N MET A 155 -1.87 -38.92 8.14
CA MET A 155 -0.63 -39.56 8.56
C MET A 155 -0.53 -39.68 10.09
N GLU A 156 -0.95 -38.64 10.81
CA GLU A 156 -0.99 -38.68 12.28
C GLU A 156 -2.04 -39.64 12.82
N ASP A 157 -3.19 -39.77 12.15
CA ASP A 157 -4.24 -40.71 12.51
C ASP A 157 -3.81 -42.17 12.28
N MET A 158 -3.07 -42.44 11.21
CA MET A 158 -2.52 -43.77 10.92
C MET A 158 -1.51 -44.23 11.97
N LYS A 159 -0.75 -43.31 12.57
CA LYS A 159 0.18 -43.61 13.68
C LYS A 159 -0.52 -43.83 15.02
N GLY A 160 -1.84 -43.69 15.10
CA GLY A 160 -2.61 -43.84 16.32
C GLY A 160 -2.72 -42.56 17.17
N LYS A 161 -3.85 -42.44 17.87
CA LYS A 161 -4.19 -41.27 18.72
C LYS A 161 -3.44 -41.25 20.04
N ILE A 162 -3.00 -42.42 20.52
CA ILE A 162 -2.17 -42.58 21.72
C ILE A 162 -0.89 -43.27 21.26
N ARG A 163 0.25 -42.69 21.62
CA ARG A 163 1.58 -43.23 21.34
C ARG A 163 2.36 -43.35 22.63
N VAL A 164 3.01 -44.48 22.83
CA VAL A 164 3.81 -44.80 23.99
C VAL A 164 5.25 -44.98 23.53
N TYR A 165 6.10 -44.05 23.95
CA TYR A 165 7.54 -44.09 23.70
C TYR A 165 8.29 -44.58 24.93
N CYS A 166 9.27 -45.46 24.72
CA CYS A 166 10.23 -45.82 25.75
C CYS A 166 11.53 -45.04 25.52
N ARG A 167 12.10 -44.43 26.56
CA ARG A 167 13.40 -43.77 26.49
C ARG A 167 14.31 -44.26 27.61
N VAL A 168 15.43 -44.84 27.23
CA VAL A 168 16.46 -45.34 28.16
C VAL A 168 17.55 -44.28 28.29
N ARG A 169 17.73 -43.72 29.50
CA ARG A 169 18.81 -42.76 29.74
C ARG A 169 20.19 -43.44 29.78
N PRO A 170 21.27 -42.72 29.44
CA PRO A 170 22.62 -43.18 29.72
C PRO A 170 22.86 -43.49 31.20
N ILE A 171 23.83 -44.37 31.47
CA ILE A 171 24.33 -44.61 32.83
C ILE A 171 25.01 -43.33 33.35
N SER A 172 24.71 -42.97 34.60
CA SER A 172 25.32 -41.82 35.28
C SER A 172 26.70 -42.15 35.83
N SER A 173 27.55 -41.14 36.03
CA SER A 173 28.92 -41.33 36.54
C SER A 173 28.95 -42.12 37.85
N SER A 174 28.03 -41.84 38.78
CA SER A 174 27.92 -42.57 40.05
C SER A 174 27.50 -44.04 39.89
N GLU A 175 26.79 -44.39 38.83
CA GLU A 175 26.44 -45.78 38.52
C GLU A 175 27.62 -46.51 37.86
N ILE A 176 28.43 -45.81 37.05
CA ILE A 176 29.70 -46.33 36.51
C ILE A 176 30.67 -46.64 37.65
N GLU A 177 30.85 -45.72 38.60
CA GLU A 177 31.70 -45.91 39.78
C GLU A 177 31.26 -47.11 40.64
N LYS A 178 29.96 -47.42 40.66
CA LYS A 178 29.39 -48.57 41.37
C LYS A 178 29.42 -49.87 40.55
N ASN A 179 30.05 -49.86 39.37
CA ASN A 179 30.08 -51.00 38.44
C ASN A 179 28.67 -51.52 38.07
N CYS A 180 27.68 -50.64 37.97
CA CYS A 180 26.35 -51.01 37.49
C CYS A 180 26.40 -51.45 36.01
N ARG A 181 25.59 -52.44 35.66
CA ARG A 181 25.49 -52.96 34.28
C ARG A 181 24.17 -52.53 33.64
N ILE A 182 24.19 -52.35 32.33
CA ILE A 182 22.97 -52.16 31.54
C ILE A 182 22.23 -53.49 31.48
N ALA A 183 21.00 -53.53 32.00
CA ALA A 183 20.15 -54.73 32.00
C ALA A 183 19.19 -54.79 30.81
N VAL A 184 19.31 -53.85 29.87
CA VAL A 184 18.40 -53.71 28.72
C VAL A 184 19.13 -53.86 27.39
N SER A 185 18.44 -54.40 26.40
CA SER A 185 18.89 -54.52 25.02
C SER A 185 17.76 -54.18 24.05
N PHE A 186 18.13 -53.87 22.81
CA PHE A 186 17.24 -53.28 21.79
C PHE A 186 17.38 -54.08 20.50
N PRO A 187 16.52 -55.10 20.26
CA PRO A 187 16.55 -55.86 19.00
C PRO A 187 16.24 -55.00 17.77
N ASP A 188 15.37 -54.02 17.93
CA ASP A 188 14.94 -53.06 16.92
C ASP A 188 14.49 -51.74 17.57
N ILE A 189 13.93 -50.84 16.78
CA ILE A 189 13.47 -49.51 17.23
C ILE A 189 12.10 -49.51 17.94
N TYR A 190 11.45 -50.65 18.07
CA TYR A 190 10.12 -50.82 18.68
C TYR A 190 10.16 -51.70 19.94
N THR A 191 11.24 -52.44 20.13
CA THR A 191 11.33 -53.53 21.09
C THR A 191 12.40 -53.26 22.14
N LEU A 192 12.01 -53.36 23.41
CA LEU A 192 12.89 -53.32 24.58
C LEU A 192 12.92 -54.71 25.22
N GLN A 193 14.12 -55.26 25.40
CA GLN A 193 14.33 -56.49 26.15
C GLN A 193 15.04 -56.20 27.48
N ILE A 194 14.51 -56.75 28.58
CA ILE A 194 15.07 -56.63 29.93
C ILE A 194 15.55 -58.01 30.40
N ASP A 195 16.84 -58.13 30.68
CA ASP A 195 17.42 -59.32 31.28
C ASP A 195 17.41 -59.22 32.81
N SER A 196 16.56 -60.02 33.45
CA SER A 196 16.47 -60.11 34.91
C SER A 196 17.36 -61.20 35.51
N GLY A 197 18.22 -61.84 34.71
CA GLY A 197 19.08 -62.97 35.10
C GLY A 197 18.36 -64.31 35.23
N LYS A 198 17.02 -64.32 35.29
CA LYS A 198 16.17 -65.54 35.29
C LYS A 198 15.43 -65.76 33.98
N ALA A 199 15.06 -64.67 33.31
CA ALA A 199 14.34 -64.66 32.06
C ALA A 199 14.54 -63.31 31.38
N ILE A 200 14.54 -63.32 30.05
CA ILE A 200 14.49 -62.13 29.22
C ILE A 200 13.01 -61.80 28.99
N LYS A 201 12.60 -60.58 29.35
CA LYS A 201 11.25 -60.08 29.09
C LYS A 201 11.28 -59.05 27.98
N GLU A 202 10.33 -59.16 27.06
CA GLU A 202 10.20 -58.27 25.92
C GLU A 202 8.99 -57.34 26.08
N TYR A 203 9.17 -56.08 25.68
CA TYR A 203 8.15 -55.04 25.70
C TYR A 203 8.18 -54.29 24.37
N GLN A 204 7.01 -54.10 23.77
CA GLN A 204 6.86 -53.36 22.50
C GLN A 204 6.26 -51.96 22.76
N PHE A 205 6.75 -51.00 22.00
CA PHE A 205 6.40 -49.58 22.06
C PHE A 205 6.28 -48.99 20.65
N ASP A 206 5.66 -47.82 20.53
CA ASP A 206 5.60 -47.10 19.24
C ASP A 206 6.99 -46.66 18.77
N ARG A 207 7.91 -46.40 19.72
CA ARG A 207 9.34 -46.23 19.49
C ARG A 207 10.12 -46.42 20.78
N VAL A 208 11.32 -46.98 20.67
CA VAL A 208 12.30 -47.12 21.74
C VAL A 208 13.53 -46.28 21.41
N PHE A 209 13.82 -45.33 22.30
CA PHE A 209 15.00 -44.49 22.27
C PHE A 209 16.04 -45.08 23.24
N ASP A 210 17.18 -45.48 22.70
CA ASP A 210 18.28 -46.02 23.46
C ASP A 210 19.11 -44.92 24.15
N GLN A 211 20.24 -45.31 24.73
CA GLN A 211 21.12 -44.40 25.46
C GLN A 211 21.89 -43.44 24.54
N SER A 212 21.98 -43.74 23.25
CA SER A 212 22.64 -42.88 22.25
C SER A 212 21.69 -41.79 21.73
N SER A 213 20.39 -41.96 21.93
CA SER A 213 19.35 -41.09 21.40
C SER A 213 19.39 -39.68 22.00
N SER A 214 19.51 -38.69 21.12
CA SER A 214 19.63 -37.28 21.47
C SER A 214 18.27 -36.65 21.83
N GLN A 215 18.29 -35.42 22.39
CA GLN A 215 17.05 -34.65 22.57
C GLN A 215 16.39 -34.30 21.24
N SER A 216 17.18 -34.18 20.17
CA SER A 216 16.68 -33.87 18.83
C SER A 216 15.91 -35.06 18.26
N ASP A 217 16.44 -36.28 18.43
CA ASP A 217 15.83 -37.50 17.91
C ASP A 217 14.47 -37.75 18.56
N VAL A 218 14.38 -37.48 19.88
CA VAL A 218 13.11 -37.56 20.62
C VAL A 218 12.15 -36.44 20.20
N PHE A 219 12.69 -35.26 19.88
CA PHE A 219 11.87 -34.12 19.46
C PHE A 219 11.27 -34.31 18.07
N GLU A 220 11.99 -34.89 17.12
CA GLU A 220 11.56 -35.06 15.72
C GLU A 220 10.18 -35.72 15.60
N ASP A 221 9.93 -36.77 16.38
CA ASP A 221 8.62 -37.45 16.42
C ASP A 221 7.53 -36.62 17.10
N THR A 222 7.88 -35.79 18.07
CA THR A 222 6.93 -34.91 18.77
C THR A 222 6.66 -33.62 18.02
N ALA A 223 7.55 -33.20 17.11
CA ALA A 223 7.41 -31.99 16.32
C ALA A 223 6.12 -32.05 15.49
N MET A 224 5.75 -33.26 15.08
CA MET A 224 4.51 -33.44 14.35
C MET A 224 3.25 -33.12 15.17
N LEU A 225 3.27 -33.38 16.47
CA LEU A 225 2.14 -33.07 17.34
C LEU A 225 1.93 -31.55 17.49
N ILE A 226 3.00 -30.75 17.36
CA ILE A 226 2.93 -29.29 17.45
C ILE A 226 2.10 -28.72 16.29
N GLN A 227 2.30 -29.23 15.09
CA GLN A 227 1.52 -28.82 13.92
C GLN A 227 0.03 -29.12 14.13
N SER A 228 -0.30 -30.31 14.66
CA SER A 228 -1.69 -30.65 15.02
C SER A 228 -2.27 -29.67 16.06
N ALA A 229 -1.46 -29.24 17.04
CA ALA A 229 -1.89 -28.24 18.02
C ALA A 229 -2.20 -26.88 17.35
N VAL A 230 -1.35 -26.42 16.42
CA VAL A 230 -1.59 -25.19 15.65
C VAL A 230 -2.84 -25.30 14.77
N ASP A 231 -3.12 -26.50 14.24
CA ASP A 231 -4.28 -26.75 13.39
C ASP A 231 -5.59 -26.96 14.20
N GLY A 232 -5.54 -26.77 15.53
CA GLY A 232 -6.72 -26.72 16.42
C GLY A 232 -7.01 -28.01 17.19
N PHE A 233 -6.09 -28.98 17.21
CA PHE A 233 -6.26 -30.22 17.97
C PHE A 233 -5.67 -30.13 19.37
N ASN A 234 -6.31 -30.81 20.32
CA ASN A 234 -5.77 -30.94 21.68
C ASN A 234 -4.65 -32.00 21.70
N VAL A 235 -3.47 -31.59 22.14
CA VAL A 235 -2.29 -32.45 22.24
C VAL A 235 -1.79 -32.47 23.67
N CYS A 236 -1.47 -33.66 24.18
CA CYS A 236 -0.90 -33.84 25.51
C CYS A 236 0.34 -34.73 25.43
N VAL A 237 1.45 -34.24 25.99
CA VAL A 237 2.69 -34.99 26.14
C VAL A 237 3.03 -35.03 27.62
N PHE A 238 3.19 -36.22 28.17
CA PHE A 238 3.59 -36.43 29.56
C PHE A 238 4.74 -37.42 29.65
N ALA A 239 5.60 -37.23 30.64
CA ALA A 239 6.71 -38.13 30.91
C ALA A 239 6.41 -38.98 32.15
N TYR A 240 6.52 -40.30 32.03
CA TYR A 240 6.28 -41.24 33.11
C TYR A 240 7.57 -42.00 33.49
N GLY A 241 7.71 -42.34 34.77
CA GLY A 241 8.84 -43.10 35.30
C GLY A 241 9.23 -42.72 36.72
N GLN A 242 10.11 -43.51 37.35
CA GLN A 242 10.60 -43.27 38.71
C GLN A 242 11.49 -42.01 38.82
N THR A 243 11.75 -41.55 40.05
CA THR A 243 12.73 -40.48 40.29
C THR A 243 14.11 -40.89 39.75
N GLY A 244 14.78 -39.98 39.05
CA GLY A 244 16.07 -40.25 38.40
C GLY A 244 15.99 -40.97 37.05
N SER A 245 14.79 -41.28 36.51
CA SER A 245 14.65 -41.94 35.20
C SER A 245 14.85 -41.02 33.99
N GLY A 246 15.01 -39.71 34.20
CA GLY A 246 15.21 -38.74 33.11
C GLY A 246 13.95 -37.98 32.66
N LYS A 247 12.82 -38.03 33.38
CA LYS A 247 11.60 -37.27 33.05
C LYS A 247 11.86 -35.77 32.81
N THR A 248 12.48 -35.11 33.79
CA THR A 248 12.82 -33.66 33.71
C THR A 248 13.80 -33.38 32.59
N HIS A 249 14.78 -34.27 32.37
CA HIS A 249 15.72 -34.15 31.26
C HIS A 249 15.01 -34.26 29.90
N THR A 250 14.04 -35.17 29.75
CA THR A 250 13.26 -35.29 28.51
C THR A 250 12.37 -34.08 28.28
N LEU A 251 11.62 -33.65 29.30
CA LEU A 251 10.63 -32.59 29.11
C LEU A 251 11.26 -31.19 29.06
N ILE A 252 12.20 -30.89 29.95
CA ILE A 252 12.82 -29.56 30.08
C ILE A 252 14.21 -29.55 29.47
N GLY A 253 15.03 -30.56 29.77
CA GLY A 253 16.44 -30.63 29.34
C GLY A 253 17.35 -29.68 30.12
N SER A 254 18.48 -29.31 29.52
CA SER A 254 19.43 -28.32 30.02
C SER A 254 19.49 -27.12 29.08
N GLU A 255 20.15 -26.03 29.50
CA GLU A 255 20.38 -24.86 28.62
C GLU A 255 21.16 -25.23 27.36
N SER A 256 22.19 -26.05 27.50
CA SER A 256 23.00 -26.54 26.38
C SER A 256 22.30 -27.61 25.54
N ASN A 257 21.32 -28.32 26.11
CA ASN A 257 20.62 -29.41 25.45
C ASN A 257 19.12 -29.39 25.81
N PRO A 258 18.36 -28.44 25.23
CA PRO A 258 16.96 -28.24 25.57
C PRO A 258 16.13 -29.49 25.28
N GLY A 259 15.13 -29.75 26.13
CA GLY A 259 14.19 -30.87 25.99
C GLY A 259 12.98 -30.53 25.13
N LEU A 260 11.93 -31.34 25.28
CA LEU A 260 10.72 -31.22 24.48
C LEU A 260 10.04 -29.87 24.64
N ALA A 261 9.75 -29.41 25.86
CA ALA A 261 9.01 -28.18 26.11
C ALA A 261 9.64 -26.93 25.45
N PRO A 262 10.93 -26.59 25.71
CA PRO A 262 11.53 -25.42 25.07
C PRO A 262 11.57 -25.54 23.53
N ARG A 263 11.90 -26.73 22.99
CA ARG A 263 11.89 -26.96 21.54
C ARG A 263 10.49 -26.83 20.94
N CYS A 264 9.47 -27.31 21.65
CA CYS A 264 8.09 -27.19 21.24
C CYS A 264 7.66 -25.73 21.16
N PHE A 265 8.00 -24.91 22.16
CA PHE A 265 7.67 -23.49 22.13
C PHE A 265 8.38 -22.76 20.99
N SER A 266 9.67 -23.01 20.78
CA SER A 266 10.40 -22.42 19.64
C SER A 266 9.75 -22.78 18.31
N GLN A 267 9.45 -24.07 18.09
CA GLN A 267 8.81 -24.53 16.86
C GLN A 267 7.40 -23.96 16.68
N LEU A 268 6.63 -23.84 17.77
CA LEU A 268 5.31 -23.22 17.76
C LEU A 268 5.37 -21.79 17.22
N PHE A 269 6.28 -20.97 17.73
CA PHE A 269 6.46 -19.59 17.26
C PHE A 269 6.96 -19.53 15.82
N THR A 270 7.86 -20.43 15.41
CA THR A 270 8.28 -20.54 14.00
C THR A 270 7.09 -20.80 13.09
N VAL A 271 6.27 -21.82 13.40
CA VAL A 271 5.09 -22.17 12.58
C VAL A 271 4.06 -21.04 12.54
N ILE A 272 3.85 -20.34 13.67
CA ILE A 272 2.91 -19.21 13.72
C ILE A 272 3.43 -18.04 12.88
N ASN A 273 4.71 -17.69 12.99
CA ASN A 273 5.28 -16.58 12.23
C ASN A 273 5.27 -16.88 10.72
N ASP A 274 5.64 -18.10 10.32
CA ASP A 274 5.60 -18.53 8.92
C ASP A 274 4.18 -18.47 8.35
N LYS A 275 3.16 -18.73 9.17
CA LYS A 275 1.74 -18.57 8.80
C LYS A 275 1.25 -17.12 8.84
N ALA A 276 1.90 -16.23 9.60
CA ALA A 276 1.50 -14.83 9.78
C ALA A 276 2.01 -13.89 8.66
N PHE A 277 2.97 -14.34 7.85
CA PHE A 277 3.42 -13.65 6.64
C PHE A 277 2.61 -14.03 5.38
N LEU A 278 1.45 -14.67 5.57
CA LEU A 278 0.49 -15.07 4.55
C LEU A 278 -0.90 -14.52 4.90
#